data_AF-A0A0D2T8N7-F1
#
_entry.id   AF-A0A0D2T8N7-F1
#
_cell.length_a   1.000
_cell.length_b   1.000
_cell.length_c   1.000
_cell.angle_alpha   90.00
_cell.angle_beta   90.00
_cell.angle_gamma   90.00
#
_symmetry.space_group_name_H-M   'P 1'
#
loop_
_entity.id
_entity.type
_entity.pdbx_description
1 polymer ?
#
loop_
_entity_poly.entity_id
_entity_poly.type
_entity_poly.pdbx_seq_one_letter_code
_entity_poly.pdbx_strand_id
1 'polypeptide(L)'
;MEVSNKGEVINDMITAIQLIDMKVPMKCDHGEDEVLNNADPVVRNKPICRSPNLKKKNVKAKNEASDAEIVLPQGTSLNHIDGIDLPVKDVGHALQFLEFCEVFGEVLNMKKGQSQLLLKELFTGKSKRKHKLRHPSIVQFHILLLSMMQKDLGKEYPCLNKNLSEKSWVQVLGEYINDSQYPLKQPLLDCLDVGGGDKYERLNSSKKLKVLNFLCDEALSTTEFRSWIDKQNLKFVERQKKAKEKLLSQREKERNLEKEMKKKLQDEIAKAILMRNGAPLSISENEELLSRIKSEVAQTLEVARTLASTLEVSETVVDEEDEPLNPVRSEPIFWDGDGHRFWKLRSYSSETDVLLQDIEGSDLVAAKEKWYTYSTEQKPIVEKYISSFRMQRK
;
A
#
# COMPACT_ATOMS: atom_id res chain seq x y z
N MET A 1 34.49 74.42 14.45
CA MET A 1 35.31 73.84 13.35
C MET A 1 35.98 72.62 13.92
N GLU A 2 35.30 71.47 13.87
CA GLU A 2 35.35 70.48 12.76
C GLU A 2 36.63 69.64 12.87
N VAL A 3 36.62 68.42 13.43
CA VAL A 3 35.90 67.15 13.12
C VAL A 3 36.60 66.31 12.03
N SER A 4 36.76 65.02 12.38
CA SER A 4 36.84 63.82 11.52
C SER A 4 38.24 63.24 11.23
N ASN A 5 38.56 62.14 11.91
CA ASN A 5 38.77 60.84 11.26
C ASN A 5 38.91 59.71 12.31
N LYS A 6 37.78 59.10 12.69
CA LYS A 6 37.71 57.83 13.45
C LYS A 6 36.52 56.97 13.00
N GLY A 7 36.17 57.03 11.72
CA GLY A 7 34.96 56.43 11.15
C GLY A 7 35.15 55.26 10.20
N GLU A 8 36.38 54.81 9.91
CA GLU A 8 36.61 53.94 8.74
C GLU A 8 36.94 52.46 9.03
N VAL A 9 37.07 52.06 10.30
CA VAL A 9 37.41 50.65 10.63
C VAL A 9 36.21 49.85 11.17
N ILE A 10 35.11 50.52 11.54
CA ILE A 10 33.90 49.85 12.08
C ILE A 10 32.96 49.40 10.95
N ASN A 11 33.08 49.97 9.74
CA ASN A 11 32.15 49.66 8.65
C ASN A 11 32.46 48.32 7.95
N ASP A 12 33.72 47.87 7.93
CA ASP A 12 34.09 46.60 7.28
C ASP A 12 33.74 45.35 8.11
N MET A 13 33.57 45.48 9.43
CA MET A 13 33.23 44.34 10.29
C MET A 13 31.73 44.03 10.28
N ILE A 14 30.88 45.03 10.00
CA ILE A 14 29.43 44.86 9.85
C ILE A 14 29.10 44.23 8.48
N THR A 15 29.90 44.49 7.44
CA THR A 15 29.70 43.90 6.10
C THR A 15 30.05 42.41 6.05
N ALA A 16 30.97 41.93 6.88
CA ALA A 16 31.33 40.50 6.93
C ALA A 16 30.23 39.60 7.54
N ILE A 17 29.33 40.15 8.35
CA ILE A 17 28.23 39.39 8.98
C ILE A 17 27.03 39.24 8.04
N GLN A 18 26.96 40.01 6.94
CA GLN A 18 25.86 39.96 5.97
C GLN A 18 26.11 39.07 4.74
N LEU A 19 27.25 38.36 4.66
CA LEU A 19 27.62 37.54 3.49
C LEU A 19 27.64 36.01 3.72
N ILE A 20 27.11 35.52 4.85
CA ILE A 20 26.80 34.09 5.01
C ILE A 20 25.31 33.88 4.70
N ASP A 21 24.94 34.24 3.48
CA ASP A 21 23.70 33.81 2.85
C ASP A 21 24.09 32.83 1.73
N MET A 22 24.47 31.61 2.15
CA MET A 22 24.68 30.48 1.25
C MET A 22 23.59 29.44 1.47
N LYS A 23 22.54 29.58 0.65
CA LYS A 23 21.85 28.52 -0.09
C LYS A 23 21.71 27.18 0.65
N VAL A 24 20.62 27.08 1.41
CA VAL A 24 19.86 25.83 1.50
C VAL A 24 18.65 26.00 0.57
N PRO A 25 18.34 25.06 -0.34
CA PRO A 25 17.19 25.21 -1.21
C PRO A 25 15.91 25.18 -0.37
N MET A 26 15.26 26.32 -0.33
CA MET A 26 13.91 26.51 0.15
C MET A 26 12.97 25.69 -0.74
N LYS A 27 12.58 24.49 -0.31
CA LYS A 27 11.33 23.89 -0.78
C LYS A 27 10.23 24.45 0.09
N CYS A 28 9.59 25.49 -0.42
CA CYS A 28 8.30 25.95 0.07
C CYS A 28 7.23 24.97 -0.42
N ASP A 29 6.74 24.09 0.45
CA ASP A 29 5.37 23.60 0.32
C ASP A 29 4.53 24.47 1.24
N HIS A 30 3.81 25.42 0.64
CA HIS A 30 2.72 26.13 1.31
C HIS A 30 1.53 25.19 1.33
N GLY A 31 1.10 24.82 2.53
CA GLY A 31 -0.26 24.35 2.75
C GLY A 31 -1.22 25.52 2.63
N GLU A 32 -2.29 25.33 1.87
CA GLU A 32 -3.50 26.13 2.00
C GLU A 32 -4.54 25.24 2.68
N ASP A 33 -4.72 25.46 3.99
CA ASP A 33 -5.97 25.17 4.68
C ASP A 33 -6.84 26.43 4.57
N GLU A 34 -7.90 26.38 3.76
CA GLU A 34 -9.08 27.24 3.94
C GLU A 34 -10.33 26.36 4.11
N VAL A 35 -11.06 26.64 5.18
CA VAL A 35 -12.31 26.06 5.71
C VAL A 35 -13.17 27.32 5.91
N LEU A 36 -14.38 27.58 5.37
CA LEU A 36 -15.58 26.85 4.94
C LEU A 36 -16.41 27.77 4.01
N ASN A 37 -17.27 27.21 3.15
CA ASN A 37 -18.73 27.43 3.24
C ASN A 37 -19.53 26.64 2.19
N ASN A 38 -20.65 26.07 2.66
CA ASN A 38 -21.66 25.35 1.89
C ASN A 38 -22.45 26.28 0.94
N ALA A 39 -22.65 25.86 -0.31
CA ALA A 39 -23.93 25.89 -1.03
C ALA A 39 -23.75 25.32 -2.46
N ASP A 40 -24.52 24.29 -2.79
CA ASP A 40 -24.78 23.80 -4.16
C ASP A 40 -26.25 24.10 -4.51
N PRO A 41 -26.73 23.98 -5.78
CA PRO A 41 -26.00 23.75 -7.03
C PRO A 41 -26.49 24.64 -8.21
N VAL A 42 -25.66 24.92 -9.22
CA VAL A 42 -26.16 25.31 -10.56
C VAL A 42 -25.37 24.63 -11.68
N VAL A 43 -26.08 23.77 -12.39
CA VAL A 43 -25.75 23.10 -13.66
C VAL A 43 -25.38 24.11 -14.75
N ARG A 44 -24.21 23.99 -15.38
CA ARG A 44 -23.97 24.41 -16.78
C ARG A 44 -23.00 23.48 -17.51
N ASN A 45 -23.46 23.06 -18.69
CA ASN A 45 -22.84 22.12 -19.62
C ASN A 45 -21.69 22.73 -20.47
N LYS A 46 -20.77 21.83 -20.89
CA LYS A 46 -19.91 21.84 -22.12
C LYS A 46 -18.70 22.81 -22.17
N PRO A 47 -17.66 22.57 -23.03
CA PRO A 47 -17.40 21.44 -23.93
C PRO A 47 -15.96 20.83 -23.86
N ILE A 48 -15.84 19.69 -24.53
CA ILE A 48 -14.61 18.98 -24.96
C ILE A 48 -13.61 19.95 -25.59
N CYS A 49 -12.36 19.95 -25.12
CA CYS A 49 -11.26 20.65 -25.77
C CYS A 49 -10.22 19.67 -26.33
N ARG A 50 -9.94 19.84 -27.62
CA ARG A 50 -9.06 19.04 -28.48
C ARG A 50 -7.60 19.19 -28.06
N SER A 51 -6.85 18.10 -28.08
CA SER A 51 -5.40 18.07 -27.94
C SER A 51 -4.70 18.82 -29.09
N PRO A 52 -3.76 19.74 -28.80
CA PRO A 52 -2.84 20.24 -29.81
C PRO A 52 -1.59 19.35 -29.85
N ASN A 53 -1.36 18.76 -31.03
CA ASN A 53 -0.10 18.13 -31.42
C ASN A 53 1.10 19.06 -31.14
N LEU A 54 2.02 18.63 -30.27
CA LEU A 54 3.33 19.26 -30.12
C LEU A 54 4.42 18.36 -30.69
N LYS A 55 5.05 18.92 -31.72
CA LYS A 55 6.04 18.35 -32.62
C LYS A 55 7.31 17.93 -31.86
N LYS A 56 7.82 16.75 -32.21
CA LYS A 56 9.19 16.30 -31.93
C LYS A 56 10.21 17.40 -32.21
N LYS A 57 11.02 17.75 -31.21
CA LYS A 57 12.35 18.31 -31.41
C LYS A 57 13.36 17.49 -30.62
N ASN A 58 14.16 16.74 -31.37
CA ASN A 58 15.39 16.13 -30.90
C ASN A 58 16.38 17.22 -30.51
N VAL A 59 16.81 17.24 -29.25
CA VAL A 59 18.10 17.84 -28.87
C VAL A 59 18.84 16.79 -28.05
N LYS A 60 19.95 16.37 -28.62
CA LYS A 60 20.87 15.35 -28.12
C LYS A 60 21.73 16.00 -27.04
N ALA A 61 21.47 15.72 -25.77
CA ALA A 61 22.40 16.01 -24.67
C ALA A 61 23.03 14.68 -24.25
N LYS A 62 24.31 14.51 -24.56
CA LYS A 62 25.15 13.43 -24.06
C LYS A 62 25.32 13.62 -22.55
N ASN A 63 24.68 12.78 -21.76
CA ASN A 63 25.12 12.47 -20.40
C ASN A 63 25.67 11.05 -20.43
N GLU A 64 27.00 10.93 -20.43
CA GLU A 64 27.70 9.68 -20.19
C GLU A 64 27.66 9.39 -18.69
N ALA A 65 26.57 8.76 -18.25
CA ALA A 65 26.55 7.85 -17.12
C ALA A 65 25.78 6.63 -17.62
N SER A 66 26.37 5.45 -17.52
CA SER A 66 25.82 4.21 -18.07
C SER A 66 24.47 3.87 -17.44
N ASP A 67 23.39 4.32 -18.08
CA ASP A 67 22.02 3.84 -17.84
C ASP A 67 21.92 2.45 -18.49
N ALA A 68 22.47 1.45 -17.81
CA ALA A 68 22.12 0.08 -18.13
C ALA A 68 20.63 -0.09 -17.79
N GLU A 69 19.79 -0.13 -18.81
CA GLU A 69 18.36 -0.43 -18.69
C GLU A 69 18.21 -1.71 -17.85
N ILE A 70 17.61 -1.57 -16.66
CA ILE A 70 17.41 -2.71 -15.77
C ILE A 70 16.35 -3.58 -16.43
N VAL A 71 16.76 -4.74 -16.93
CA VAL A 71 15.84 -5.69 -17.55
C VAL A 71 15.12 -6.46 -16.44
N LEU A 72 13.78 -6.53 -16.54
CA LEU A 72 12.96 -7.34 -15.65
C LEU A 72 13.31 -8.83 -15.85
N PRO A 73 13.73 -9.56 -14.80
CA PRO A 73 13.93 -10.99 -14.93
C PRO A 73 12.62 -11.72 -15.25
N GLN A 74 12.70 -12.83 -15.97
CA GLN A 74 11.53 -13.59 -16.42
C GLN A 74 10.67 -14.19 -15.28
N GLY A 75 11.28 -14.45 -14.12
CA GLY A 75 10.63 -15.13 -12.99
C GLY A 75 10.32 -16.61 -13.27
N THR A 76 9.75 -17.29 -12.26
CA THR A 76 9.28 -18.68 -12.36
C THR A 76 7.76 -18.68 -12.39
N SER A 77 7.16 -19.36 -13.37
CA SER A 77 5.70 -19.48 -13.48
C SER A 77 5.13 -20.05 -12.19
N LEU A 78 4.16 -19.34 -11.62
CA LEU A 78 3.44 -19.77 -10.45
C LEU A 78 2.33 -20.74 -10.86
N ASN A 79 2.41 -21.98 -10.36
CA ASN A 79 1.40 -23.03 -10.54
C ASN A 79 1.23 -23.89 -9.28
N HIS A 80 1.84 -23.47 -8.18
CA HIS A 80 1.85 -24.17 -6.92
C HIS A 80 1.73 -23.18 -5.77
N ILE A 81 0.67 -23.32 -4.94
CA ILE A 81 0.42 -22.46 -3.78
C ILE A 81 0.21 -23.37 -2.56
N ASP A 82 0.97 -23.17 -1.49
CA ASP A 82 0.82 -23.90 -0.22
C ASP A 82 0.71 -25.44 -0.34
N GLY A 83 1.50 -26.06 -1.21
CA GLY A 83 1.44 -27.52 -1.41
C GLY A 83 0.30 -27.97 -2.33
N ILE A 84 -0.32 -27.06 -3.09
CA ILE A 84 -1.46 -27.30 -3.97
C ILE A 84 -1.06 -26.98 -5.41
N ASP A 85 -1.10 -27.99 -6.28
CA ASP A 85 -0.91 -27.81 -7.71
C ASP A 85 -2.18 -27.23 -8.35
N LEU A 86 -2.02 -26.10 -9.04
CA LEU A 86 -3.11 -25.35 -9.65
C LEU A 86 -2.88 -25.20 -11.16
N PRO A 87 -3.92 -25.30 -12.00
CA PRO A 87 -3.83 -24.85 -13.37
C PRO A 87 -3.45 -23.37 -13.41
N VAL A 88 -2.54 -22.97 -14.31
CA VAL A 88 -2.03 -21.57 -14.40
C VAL A 88 -3.17 -20.54 -14.48
N LYS A 89 -4.25 -20.87 -15.20
CA LYS A 89 -5.46 -20.03 -15.34
C LYS A 89 -6.26 -19.81 -14.05
N ASP A 90 -6.05 -20.64 -13.04
CA ASP A 90 -6.79 -20.63 -11.77
C ASP A 90 -5.95 -20.03 -10.63
N VAL A 91 -4.67 -19.69 -10.89
CA VAL A 91 -3.74 -19.16 -9.88
C VAL A 91 -4.19 -17.79 -9.37
N GLY A 92 -4.54 -16.85 -10.25
CA GLY A 92 -5.04 -15.54 -9.82
C GLY A 92 -6.36 -15.64 -9.06
N HIS A 93 -7.26 -16.53 -9.51
CA HIS A 93 -8.49 -16.82 -8.78
C HIS A 93 -8.23 -17.42 -7.38
N ALA A 94 -7.21 -18.26 -7.24
CA ALA A 94 -6.85 -18.84 -5.95
C ALA A 94 -6.22 -17.79 -5.02
N LEU A 95 -5.34 -16.94 -5.54
CA LEU A 95 -4.77 -15.82 -4.81
C LEU A 95 -5.86 -14.84 -4.34
N GLN A 96 -6.82 -14.49 -5.20
CA GLN A 96 -7.97 -13.65 -4.84
C GLN A 96 -8.76 -14.25 -3.67
N PHE A 97 -9.07 -15.55 -3.73
CA PHE A 97 -9.79 -16.23 -2.65
C PHE A 97 -9.00 -16.23 -1.34
N LEU A 98 -7.72 -16.60 -1.38
CA LEU A 98 -6.88 -16.65 -0.19
C LEU A 98 -6.70 -15.27 0.44
N GLU A 99 -6.51 -14.24 -0.38
CA GLU A 99 -6.40 -12.86 0.07
C GLU A 99 -7.70 -12.36 0.72
N PHE A 100 -8.85 -12.67 0.12
CA PHE A 100 -10.15 -12.37 0.73
C PHE A 100 -10.27 -13.01 2.12
N CYS A 101 -9.91 -14.30 2.25
CA CYS A 101 -9.96 -14.98 3.54
C CYS A 101 -8.95 -14.45 4.56
N GLU A 102 -7.77 -14.02 4.11
CA GLU A 102 -6.76 -13.40 4.98
C GLU A 102 -7.27 -12.06 5.51
N VAL A 103 -7.88 -11.25 4.63
CA VAL A 103 -8.40 -9.92 5.00
C VAL A 103 -9.61 -10.02 5.91
N PHE A 104 -10.58 -10.87 5.55
CA PHE A 104 -11.88 -10.96 6.24
C PHE A 104 -11.98 -12.15 7.19
N GLY A 105 -10.84 -12.73 7.58
CA GLY A 105 -10.80 -13.90 8.45
C GLY A 105 -11.53 -13.69 9.78
N GLU A 106 -11.46 -12.48 10.36
CA GLU A 106 -12.21 -12.14 11.57
C GLU A 106 -13.72 -12.19 11.36
N VAL A 107 -14.22 -11.58 10.28
CA VAL A 107 -15.64 -11.52 9.92
C VAL A 107 -16.19 -12.92 9.67
N LEU A 108 -15.37 -13.77 9.02
CA LEU A 108 -15.71 -15.14 8.68
C LEU A 108 -15.44 -16.13 9.82
N ASN A 109 -14.89 -15.68 10.95
CA ASN A 109 -14.42 -16.52 12.06
C ASN A 109 -13.50 -17.66 11.60
N MET A 110 -12.60 -17.36 10.66
CA MET A 110 -11.63 -18.29 10.10
C MET A 110 -10.38 -18.36 10.96
N LYS A 111 -9.86 -19.59 11.11
CA LYS A 111 -8.54 -19.81 11.72
C LYS A 111 -7.44 -19.77 10.67
N LYS A 112 -6.23 -19.39 11.08
CA LYS A 112 -5.03 -19.45 10.23
C LYS A 112 -4.90 -20.84 9.57
N GLY A 113 -4.64 -20.86 8.26
CA GLY A 113 -4.52 -22.10 7.49
C GLY A 113 -5.85 -22.67 6.97
N GLN A 114 -7.02 -22.18 7.39
CA GLN A 114 -8.30 -22.75 6.97
C GLN A 114 -8.63 -22.50 5.50
N SER A 115 -8.31 -21.31 4.96
CA SER A 115 -8.54 -20.98 3.55
C SER A 115 -7.70 -21.88 2.63
N GLN A 116 -6.45 -22.14 3.00
CA GLN A 116 -5.56 -23.09 2.32
C GLN A 116 -6.15 -24.51 2.32
N LEU A 117 -6.73 -24.95 3.44
CA LEU A 117 -7.40 -26.25 3.52
C LEU A 117 -8.65 -26.32 2.64
N LEU A 118 -9.44 -25.24 2.56
CA LEU A 118 -10.60 -25.16 1.66
C LEU A 118 -10.17 -25.23 0.19
N LEU A 119 -9.14 -24.47 -0.18
CA LEU A 119 -8.58 -24.48 -1.54
C LEU A 119 -8.01 -25.87 -1.88
N LYS A 120 -7.29 -26.50 -0.94
CA LYS A 120 -6.75 -27.85 -1.10
C LYS A 120 -7.85 -28.89 -1.26
N GLU A 121 -8.91 -28.82 -0.47
CA GLU A 121 -10.09 -29.69 -0.60
C GLU A 121 -10.71 -29.54 -1.99
N LEU A 122 -10.83 -28.30 -2.48
CA LEU A 122 -11.41 -27.99 -3.77
C LEU A 122 -10.65 -28.62 -4.95
N PHE A 123 -9.32 -28.59 -4.94
CA PHE A 123 -8.50 -29.08 -6.06
C PHE A 123 -8.07 -30.55 -5.91
N THR A 124 -7.95 -31.07 -4.70
CA THR A 124 -7.53 -32.47 -4.49
C THR A 124 -8.70 -33.44 -4.30
N GLY A 125 -9.92 -32.94 -4.06
CA GLY A 125 -11.11 -33.76 -3.79
C GLY A 125 -11.03 -34.59 -2.50
N LYS A 126 -9.95 -34.44 -1.71
CA LYS A 126 -9.70 -35.23 -0.50
C LYS A 126 -10.38 -34.59 0.71
N SER A 127 -11.68 -34.80 0.88
CA SER A 127 -12.29 -34.59 2.20
C SER A 127 -11.91 -35.75 3.11
N LYS A 128 -10.94 -35.55 4.01
CA LYS A 128 -10.49 -36.58 4.97
C LYS A 128 -11.55 -36.94 6.02
N ARG A 129 -12.72 -36.27 6.06
CA ARG A 129 -13.77 -36.50 7.06
C ARG A 129 -14.91 -37.32 6.46
N LYS A 130 -14.65 -38.60 6.21
CA LYS A 130 -15.73 -39.58 6.10
C LYS A 130 -16.41 -39.70 7.47
N HIS A 131 -17.74 -39.52 7.51
CA HIS A 131 -18.68 -39.97 8.56
C HIS A 131 -19.22 -39.00 9.64
N LYS A 132 -18.91 -37.68 9.68
CA LYS A 132 -19.57 -36.77 10.66
C LYS A 132 -20.18 -35.47 10.12
N LEU A 133 -19.78 -34.98 8.95
CA LEU A 133 -20.30 -33.72 8.40
C LEU A 133 -21.22 -34.03 7.21
N ARG A 134 -22.36 -33.35 7.14
CA ARG A 134 -23.36 -33.52 6.08
C ARG A 134 -22.88 -33.01 4.72
N HIS A 135 -21.95 -32.05 4.70
CA HIS A 135 -21.40 -31.43 3.49
C HIS A 135 -19.86 -31.31 3.59
N PRO A 136 -19.13 -31.32 2.45
CA PRO A 136 -17.72 -30.94 2.39
C PRO A 136 -17.47 -29.54 2.98
N SER A 137 -16.26 -29.25 3.46
CA SER A 137 -15.95 -27.96 4.09
C SER A 137 -16.08 -26.80 3.08
N ILE A 138 -15.79 -27.05 1.81
CA ILE A 138 -15.99 -26.04 0.76
C ILE A 138 -17.47 -25.68 0.58
N VAL A 139 -18.38 -26.65 0.66
CA VAL A 139 -19.83 -26.42 0.56
C VAL A 139 -20.34 -25.69 1.79
N GLN A 140 -19.83 -26.03 2.98
CA GLN A 140 -20.17 -25.28 4.20
C GLN A 140 -19.76 -23.82 4.11
N PHE A 141 -18.63 -23.53 3.47
CA PHE A 141 -18.18 -22.16 3.27
C PHE A 141 -19.05 -21.39 2.25
N HIS A 142 -19.51 -22.04 1.18
CA HIS A 142 -20.52 -21.44 0.27
C HIS A 142 -21.81 -21.10 1.02
N ILE A 143 -22.29 -22.04 1.84
CA ILE A 143 -23.49 -21.86 2.67
C ILE A 143 -23.30 -20.70 3.65
N LEU A 144 -22.12 -20.56 4.27
CA LEU A 144 -21.80 -19.46 5.16
C LEU A 144 -21.95 -18.10 4.45
N LEU A 145 -21.30 -17.90 3.31
CA LEU A 145 -21.38 -16.64 2.55
C LEU A 145 -22.82 -16.32 2.14
N LEU A 146 -23.54 -17.31 1.59
CA LEU A 146 -24.96 -17.16 1.23
C LEU A 146 -25.84 -16.79 2.43
N SER A 147 -25.56 -17.36 3.61
CA SER A 147 -26.29 -17.04 4.85
C SER A 147 -26.10 -15.59 5.25
N MET A 148 -24.88 -15.08 5.15
CA MET A 148 -24.55 -13.69 5.49
C MET A 148 -25.25 -12.73 4.53
N MET A 149 -25.22 -13.01 3.22
CA MET A 149 -25.90 -12.22 2.20
C MET A 149 -27.42 -12.19 2.40
N GLN A 150 -28.03 -13.33 2.73
CA GLN A 150 -29.48 -13.39 2.97
C GLN A 150 -29.93 -12.58 4.17
N LYS A 151 -29.17 -12.66 5.26
CA LYS A 151 -29.42 -11.89 6.47
C LYS A 151 -29.42 -10.39 6.17
N ASP A 152 -28.53 -9.93 5.27
CA ASP A 152 -28.44 -8.53 4.85
C ASP A 152 -29.66 -8.07 4.03
N LEU A 153 -30.19 -8.94 3.16
CA LEU A 153 -31.40 -8.66 2.38
C LEU A 153 -32.70 -8.71 3.20
N GLY A 154 -32.65 -9.05 4.49
CA GLY A 154 -33.84 -9.27 5.31
C GLY A 154 -34.70 -10.45 4.83
N LYS A 155 -34.16 -11.32 3.98
CA LYS A 155 -34.85 -12.52 3.48
C LYS A 155 -34.52 -13.68 4.40
N GLU A 156 -35.49 -14.16 5.17
CA GLU A 156 -35.37 -15.45 5.86
C GLU A 156 -35.64 -16.58 4.87
N TYR A 157 -34.61 -17.30 4.45
CA TYR A 157 -34.84 -18.59 3.80
C TYR A 157 -34.78 -19.71 4.85
N PRO A 158 -35.86 -20.50 5.02
CA PRO A 158 -35.88 -21.66 5.91
C PRO A 158 -34.79 -22.70 5.62
N CYS A 159 -34.22 -22.65 4.41
CA CYS A 159 -33.27 -23.62 3.89
C CYS A 159 -31.89 -23.63 4.56
N LEU A 160 -31.55 -22.64 5.38
CA LEU A 160 -30.29 -22.60 6.12
C LEU A 160 -30.44 -23.08 7.58
N ASN A 161 -31.66 -23.40 8.02
CA ASN A 161 -31.92 -23.94 9.34
C ASN A 161 -31.89 -25.48 9.31
N LYS A 162 -30.82 -26.07 9.90
CA LYS A 162 -30.59 -27.48 10.34
C LYS A 162 -30.96 -28.66 9.41
N ASN A 163 -31.76 -28.47 8.36
CA ASN A 163 -32.33 -29.48 7.47
C ASN A 163 -32.03 -29.19 5.98
N LEU A 164 -30.80 -28.75 5.68
CA LEU A 164 -30.27 -28.54 4.32
C LEU A 164 -30.34 -29.81 3.47
N SER A 165 -31.36 -29.96 2.63
CA SER A 165 -31.17 -30.82 1.46
C SER A 165 -30.23 -30.10 0.49
N GLU A 166 -29.28 -30.82 -0.09
CA GLU A 166 -28.29 -30.32 -1.07
C GLU A 166 -28.93 -29.57 -2.24
N LYS A 167 -30.18 -29.90 -2.57
CA LYS A 167 -31.00 -29.23 -3.59
C LYS A 167 -31.34 -27.77 -3.25
N SER A 168 -31.31 -27.40 -1.97
CA SER A 168 -31.86 -26.13 -1.51
C SER A 168 -30.89 -24.95 -1.57
N TRP A 169 -29.60 -25.16 -1.33
CA TRP A 169 -28.61 -24.07 -1.34
C TRP A 169 -28.13 -23.72 -2.75
N VAL A 170 -28.07 -24.72 -3.65
CA VAL A 170 -27.71 -24.51 -5.07
C VAL A 170 -28.78 -23.70 -5.79
N GLN A 171 -30.06 -23.90 -5.44
CA GLN A 171 -31.16 -23.09 -5.98
C GLN A 171 -31.02 -21.63 -5.54
N VAL A 172 -30.80 -21.40 -4.25
CA VAL A 172 -30.53 -20.06 -3.70
C VAL A 172 -29.34 -19.41 -4.38
N LEU A 173 -28.25 -20.15 -4.59
CA LEU A 173 -27.09 -19.66 -5.31
C LEU A 173 -27.44 -19.20 -6.74
N GLY A 174 -28.26 -19.99 -7.45
CA GLY A 174 -28.73 -19.64 -8.79
C GLY A 174 -29.58 -18.36 -8.80
N GLU A 175 -30.48 -18.21 -7.83
CA GLU A 175 -31.28 -16.98 -7.65
C GLU A 175 -30.37 -15.76 -7.43
N TYR A 176 -29.37 -15.88 -6.55
CA TYR A 176 -28.39 -14.81 -6.30
C TYR A 176 -27.59 -14.43 -7.54
N ILE A 177 -27.06 -15.41 -8.28
CA ILE A 177 -26.30 -15.13 -9.51
C ILE A 177 -27.19 -14.42 -10.53
N ASN A 178 -28.44 -14.86 -10.68
CA ASN A 178 -29.39 -14.27 -11.61
C ASN A 178 -29.70 -12.80 -11.27
N ASP A 179 -29.96 -12.53 -9.98
CA ASP A 179 -30.30 -11.21 -9.45
C ASP A 179 -29.09 -10.27 -9.39
N SER A 180 -27.86 -10.81 -9.40
CA SER A 180 -26.64 -10.01 -9.39
C SER A 180 -26.46 -9.15 -10.65
N GLN A 181 -25.77 -8.02 -10.49
CA GLN A 181 -25.30 -7.20 -11.61
C GLN A 181 -23.94 -7.68 -12.16
N TYR A 182 -23.49 -8.85 -11.74
CA TYR A 182 -22.17 -9.37 -12.10
C TYR A 182 -22.05 -9.60 -13.62
N PRO A 183 -21.05 -8.99 -14.29
CA PRO A 183 -20.93 -9.05 -15.75
C PRO A 183 -20.78 -10.47 -16.32
N LEU A 184 -20.26 -11.41 -15.54
CA LEU A 184 -20.01 -12.80 -15.95
C LEU A 184 -21.04 -13.78 -15.34
N LYS A 185 -22.26 -13.31 -15.05
CA LYS A 185 -23.31 -14.16 -14.47
C LYS A 185 -23.78 -15.29 -15.37
N GLN A 186 -23.83 -15.08 -16.70
CA GLN A 186 -24.31 -16.12 -17.63
C GLN A 186 -23.41 -17.37 -17.62
N PRO A 187 -22.07 -17.27 -17.73
CA PRO A 187 -21.18 -18.43 -17.57
C PRO A 187 -21.34 -19.15 -16.21
N LEU A 188 -21.64 -18.42 -15.14
CA LEU A 188 -21.89 -19.02 -13.82
C LEU A 188 -23.24 -19.74 -13.76
N LEU A 189 -24.29 -19.18 -14.37
CA LEU A 189 -25.60 -19.83 -14.49
C LEU A 189 -25.53 -21.08 -15.38
N ASP A 190 -24.79 -21.03 -16.49
CA ASP A 190 -24.58 -22.18 -17.37
C ASP A 190 -23.88 -23.34 -16.63
N CYS A 191 -23.06 -23.02 -15.61
CA CYS A 191 -22.50 -24.03 -14.73
C CYS A 191 -23.57 -24.70 -13.85
N LEU A 192 -24.62 -23.98 -13.49
CA LEU A 192 -25.72 -24.47 -12.64
C LEU A 192 -26.91 -25.05 -13.44
N ASP A 193 -26.98 -24.83 -14.74
CA ASP A 193 -28.11 -25.25 -15.61
C ASP A 193 -27.99 -26.70 -16.15
N VAL A 194 -26.99 -27.46 -15.70
CA VAL A 194 -26.85 -28.87 -16.12
C VAL A 194 -28.04 -29.69 -15.58
N GLY A 195 -28.97 -30.09 -16.47
CA GLY A 195 -30.21 -30.77 -16.13
C GLY A 195 -30.04 -32.03 -15.26
N GLY A 196 -30.88 -32.14 -14.21
CA GLY A 196 -31.09 -33.34 -13.39
C GLY A 196 -29.95 -33.78 -12.45
N GLY A 197 -30.16 -33.65 -11.13
CA GLY A 197 -29.40 -34.33 -10.05
C GLY A 197 -27.95 -33.88 -9.81
N ASP A 198 -27.69 -33.40 -8.58
CA ASP A 198 -26.40 -32.97 -8.00
C ASP A 198 -25.52 -32.07 -8.90
N LYS A 199 -26.05 -30.86 -9.14
CA LYS A 199 -25.51 -29.87 -10.09
C LYS A 199 -24.13 -29.34 -9.69
N TYR A 200 -23.90 -29.13 -8.40
CA TYR A 200 -22.66 -28.57 -7.91
C TYR A 200 -21.51 -29.59 -7.94
N GLU A 201 -21.76 -30.86 -7.63
CA GLU A 201 -20.69 -31.86 -7.63
C GLU A 201 -20.10 -32.15 -9.00
N ARG A 202 -20.87 -31.94 -10.07
CA ARG A 202 -20.39 -32.05 -11.46
C ARG A 202 -19.46 -30.93 -11.88
N LEU A 203 -19.38 -29.84 -11.11
CA LEU A 203 -18.48 -28.73 -11.41
C LEU A 203 -17.03 -29.16 -11.15
N ASN A 204 -16.15 -28.87 -12.11
CA ASN A 204 -14.72 -28.99 -11.89
C ASN A 204 -14.23 -27.91 -10.90
N SER A 205 -13.04 -28.11 -10.32
CA SER A 205 -12.48 -27.24 -9.29
C SER A 205 -12.36 -25.77 -9.75
N SER A 206 -12.00 -25.53 -11.02
CA SER A 206 -11.92 -24.19 -11.62
C SER A 206 -13.28 -23.47 -11.57
N LYS A 207 -14.36 -24.15 -11.99
CA LYS A 207 -15.72 -23.60 -11.93
C LYS A 207 -16.19 -23.36 -10.50
N LYS A 208 -15.92 -24.30 -9.58
CA LYS A 208 -16.25 -24.15 -8.15
C LYS A 208 -15.49 -22.95 -7.53
N LEU A 209 -14.23 -22.73 -7.91
CA LEU A 209 -13.44 -21.57 -7.45
C LEU A 209 -14.01 -20.24 -7.96
N LYS A 210 -14.48 -20.19 -9.21
CA LYS A 210 -15.12 -18.99 -9.77
C LYS A 210 -16.43 -18.65 -9.06
N VAL A 211 -17.26 -19.65 -8.76
CA VAL A 211 -18.47 -19.47 -7.95
C VAL A 211 -18.11 -18.94 -6.56
N LEU A 212 -17.05 -19.47 -5.96
CA LEU A 212 -16.57 -19.03 -4.66
C LEU A 212 -16.12 -17.57 -4.67
N ASN A 213 -15.31 -17.15 -5.65
CA ASN A 213 -14.88 -15.75 -5.79
C ASN A 213 -16.06 -14.81 -6.03
N PHE A 214 -17.04 -15.22 -6.84
CA PHE A 214 -18.28 -14.46 -7.00
C PHE A 214 -18.99 -14.24 -5.66
N LEU A 215 -19.13 -15.28 -4.83
CA LEU A 215 -19.74 -15.14 -3.51
C LEU A 215 -18.92 -14.25 -2.57
N CYS A 216 -17.59 -14.35 -2.63
CA CYS A 216 -16.70 -13.45 -1.88
C CYS A 216 -16.93 -11.98 -2.29
N ASP A 217 -16.95 -11.70 -3.60
CA ASP A 217 -17.15 -10.35 -4.13
C ASP A 217 -18.53 -9.79 -3.75
N GLU A 218 -19.59 -10.59 -3.89
CA GLU A 218 -20.95 -10.18 -3.49
C GLU A 218 -21.07 -9.98 -1.98
N ALA A 219 -20.39 -10.80 -1.16
CA ALA A 219 -20.40 -10.67 0.29
C ALA A 219 -19.82 -9.32 0.76
N LEU A 220 -18.89 -8.71 0.01
CA LEU A 220 -18.36 -7.37 0.30
C LEU A 220 -19.44 -6.29 0.31
N SER A 221 -20.55 -6.50 -0.41
CA SER A 221 -21.66 -5.54 -0.45
C SER A 221 -22.56 -5.60 0.80
N THR A 222 -22.39 -6.62 1.64
CA THR A 222 -23.22 -6.80 2.84
C THR A 222 -22.86 -5.81 3.94
N THR A 223 -23.83 -5.48 4.79
CA THR A 223 -23.64 -4.52 5.90
C THR A 223 -22.59 -5.00 6.89
N GLU A 224 -22.46 -6.31 7.12
CA GLU A 224 -21.47 -6.86 8.05
C GLU A 224 -20.04 -6.62 7.55
N PHE A 225 -19.76 -6.90 6.27
CA PHE A 225 -18.47 -6.62 5.65
C PHE A 225 -18.22 -5.11 5.53
N ARG A 226 -19.18 -4.33 5.03
CA ARG A 226 -19.04 -2.86 4.92
C ARG A 226 -18.75 -2.19 6.26
N SER A 227 -19.49 -2.57 7.31
CA SER A 227 -19.27 -2.00 8.65
C SER A 227 -17.90 -2.37 9.21
N TRP A 228 -17.41 -3.57 8.94
CA TRP A 228 -16.05 -3.97 9.31
C TRP A 228 -14.99 -3.19 8.52
N ILE A 229 -15.18 -3.02 7.21
CA ILE A 229 -14.31 -2.22 6.33
C ILE A 229 -14.20 -0.78 6.87
N ASP A 230 -15.34 -0.14 7.14
CA ASP A 230 -15.38 1.23 7.67
C ASP A 230 -14.68 1.33 9.04
N LYS A 231 -14.88 0.34 9.92
CA LYS A 231 -14.22 0.29 11.23
C LYS A 231 -12.70 0.15 11.12
N GLN A 232 -12.20 -0.70 10.23
CA GLN A 232 -10.76 -0.86 10.03
C GLN A 232 -10.15 0.39 9.37
N ASN A 233 -10.85 1.00 8.40
CA ASN A 233 -10.45 2.27 7.79
C ASN A 233 -10.30 3.39 8.82
N LEU A 234 -11.27 3.52 9.75
CA LEU A 234 -11.21 4.51 10.82
C LEU A 234 -9.97 4.32 11.72
N LYS A 235 -9.70 3.07 12.13
CA LYS A 235 -8.50 2.76 12.92
C LYS A 235 -7.22 3.10 12.17
N PHE A 236 -7.16 2.79 10.87
CA PHE A 236 -6.00 3.08 10.04
C PHE A 236 -5.75 4.59 9.93
N VAL A 237 -6.79 5.38 9.63
CA VAL A 237 -6.69 6.84 9.54
C VAL A 237 -6.23 7.44 10.87
N GLU A 238 -6.74 6.95 12.00
CA GLU A 238 -6.33 7.42 13.33
C GLU A 238 -4.86 7.09 13.63
N ARG A 239 -4.40 5.89 13.30
CA ARG A 239 -2.98 5.49 13.43
C ARG A 239 -2.08 6.35 12.56
N GLN A 240 -2.46 6.60 11.30
CA GLN A 240 -1.71 7.45 10.40
C GLN A 240 -1.63 8.89 10.94
N LYS A 241 -2.73 9.43 11.47
CA LYS A 241 -2.73 10.76 12.10
C LYS A 241 -1.75 10.81 13.29
N LYS A 242 -1.79 9.81 14.18
CA LYS A 242 -0.87 9.72 15.33
C LYS A 242 0.60 9.61 14.89
N ALA A 243 0.90 8.87 13.83
CA ALA A 243 2.26 8.76 13.28
C ALA A 243 2.75 10.11 12.73
N LYS A 244 1.93 10.78 11.92
CA LYS A 244 2.21 12.13 11.40
C LYS A 244 2.43 13.15 12.52
N GLU A 245 1.59 13.15 13.56
CA GLU A 245 1.76 14.03 14.72
C GLU A 245 3.07 13.77 15.47
N LYS A 246 3.45 12.50 15.67
CA LYS A 246 4.74 12.13 16.27
C LYS A 246 5.92 12.64 15.43
N LEU A 247 5.87 12.46 14.11
CA LEU A 247 6.91 12.95 13.19
C LEU A 247 7.03 14.48 13.27
N LEU A 248 5.91 15.20 13.20
CA LEU A 248 5.90 16.66 13.33
C LEU A 248 6.48 17.12 14.68
N SER A 249 6.12 16.46 15.77
CA SER A 249 6.67 16.76 17.10
C SER A 249 8.18 16.56 17.16
N GLN A 250 8.70 15.53 16.48
CA GLN A 250 10.12 15.24 16.42
C GLN A 250 10.87 16.27 15.58
N ARG A 251 10.31 16.66 14.42
CA ARG A 251 10.87 17.71 13.56
C ARG A 251 10.93 19.07 14.29
N GLU A 252 9.94 19.37 15.13
CA GLU A 252 9.97 20.59 15.94
C GLU A 252 11.05 20.53 17.04
N LYS A 253 11.29 19.36 17.65
CA LYS A 253 12.42 19.18 18.58
C LYS A 253 13.76 19.40 17.89
N GLU A 254 13.95 18.86 16.68
CA GLU A 254 15.17 19.10 15.89
C GLU A 254 15.37 20.60 15.61
N ARG A 255 14.30 21.31 15.24
CA ARG A 255 14.34 22.76 14.99
C ARG A 255 14.67 23.55 16.26
N ASN A 256 14.15 23.14 17.41
CA ASN A 256 14.44 23.78 18.69
C ASN A 256 15.87 23.51 19.18
N LEU A 257 16.40 22.31 18.96
CA LEU A 257 17.82 22.00 19.19
C LEU A 257 18.74 22.87 18.33
N GLU A 258 18.37 23.13 17.07
CA GLU A 258 19.15 24.03 16.20
C GLU A 258 19.17 25.47 16.74
N LYS A 259 18.04 25.97 17.27
CA LYS A 259 17.96 27.28 17.92
C LYS A 259 18.82 27.32 19.19
N GLU A 260 18.76 26.26 19.99
CA GLU A 260 19.58 26.14 21.21
C GLU A 260 21.08 26.12 20.88
N MET A 261 21.48 25.43 19.81
CA MET A 261 22.86 25.44 19.32
C MET A 261 23.33 26.86 18.98
N LYS A 262 22.53 27.61 18.22
CA LYS A 262 22.85 28.99 17.85
C LYS A 262 23.02 29.87 19.08
N LYS A 263 22.17 29.70 20.10
CA LYS A 263 22.27 30.43 21.36
C LYS A 263 23.50 30.03 22.16
N LYS A 264 23.78 28.73 22.34
CA LYS A 264 24.96 28.23 23.07
C LYS A 264 26.26 28.77 22.47
N LEU A 265 26.34 28.80 21.14
CA LEU A 265 27.47 29.40 20.42
C LEU A 265 27.64 30.89 20.76
N GLN A 266 26.56 31.67 20.73
CA GLN A 266 26.59 33.10 21.08
C GLN A 266 27.05 33.31 22.53
N ASP A 267 26.54 32.50 23.45
CA ASP A 267 26.87 32.59 24.89
C ASP A 267 28.34 32.21 25.15
N GLU A 268 28.89 31.18 24.48
CA GLU A 268 30.30 30.81 24.61
C GLU A 268 31.24 31.86 24.01
N ILE A 269 30.87 32.46 22.87
CA ILE A 269 31.61 33.59 22.28
C ILE A 269 31.64 34.77 23.24
N ALA A 270 30.49 35.15 23.81
CA ALA A 270 30.40 36.26 24.77
C ALA A 270 31.25 35.99 26.02
N LYS A 271 31.20 34.77 26.56
CA LYS A 271 32.00 34.36 27.72
C LYS A 271 33.51 34.44 27.44
N ALA A 272 33.94 33.98 26.26
CA ALA A 272 35.36 34.02 25.88
C ALA A 272 35.88 35.46 25.72
N ILE A 273 35.06 36.36 25.16
CA ILE A 273 35.38 37.80 25.05
C ILE A 273 35.52 38.43 26.44
N LEU A 274 34.62 38.11 27.38
CA LEU A 274 34.68 38.62 28.76
C LEU A 274 35.95 38.16 29.49
N MET A 275 36.35 36.89 29.33
CA MET A 275 37.58 36.35 29.92
C MET A 275 38.86 37.01 29.37
N ARG A 276 38.78 37.63 28.19
CA ARG A 276 39.86 38.38 27.54
C ARG A 276 39.80 39.90 27.80
N ASN A 277 39.09 40.33 28.84
CA ASN A 277 38.89 41.75 29.16
C ASN A 277 38.27 42.53 27.98
N GLY A 278 37.43 41.89 27.18
CA GLY A 278 36.77 42.51 26.02
C GLY A 278 37.52 42.39 24.70
N ALA A 279 38.69 41.73 24.65
CA ALA A 279 39.38 41.51 23.36
C ALA A 279 38.64 40.45 22.51
N PRO A 280 38.46 40.69 21.19
CA PRO A 280 37.81 39.73 20.29
C PRO A 280 38.56 38.40 20.20
N LEU A 281 37.82 37.33 19.89
CA LEU A 281 38.39 36.05 19.49
C LEU A 281 39.07 36.17 18.12
N SER A 282 40.15 35.42 17.91
CA SER A 282 40.70 35.24 16.56
C SER A 282 39.81 34.32 15.72
N ILE A 283 39.97 34.38 14.39
CA ILE A 283 39.19 33.58 13.44
C ILE A 283 39.33 32.07 13.72
N SER A 284 40.56 31.62 13.98
CA SER A 284 40.87 30.21 14.28
C SER A 284 40.21 29.71 15.56
N GLU A 285 40.17 30.52 16.62
CA GLU A 285 39.53 30.12 17.89
C GLU A 285 38.00 30.05 17.76
N ASN A 286 37.43 30.95 16.95
CA ASN A 286 36.01 30.94 16.65
C ASN A 286 35.62 29.71 15.80
N GLU A 287 36.44 29.33 14.82
CA GLU A 287 36.27 28.10 14.03
C GLU A 287 36.36 26.83 14.88
N GLU A 288 37.28 26.79 15.85
CA GLU A 288 37.43 25.64 16.76
C GLU A 288 36.22 25.48 17.69
N LEU A 289 35.71 26.60 18.26
CA LEU A 289 34.48 26.61 19.06
C LEU A 289 33.26 26.18 18.25
N LEU A 290 33.12 26.70 17.03
CA LEU A 290 32.08 26.31 16.08
C LEU A 290 32.13 24.81 15.80
N SER A 291 33.31 24.27 15.53
CA SER A 291 33.51 22.84 15.26
C SER A 291 33.11 21.98 16.47
N ARG A 292 33.53 22.36 17.68
CA ARG A 292 33.19 21.64 18.92
C ARG A 292 31.69 21.58 19.14
N ILE A 293 31.02 22.73 19.13
CA ILE A 293 29.57 22.82 19.36
C ILE A 293 28.80 22.08 18.25
N LYS A 294 29.24 22.21 17.00
CA LYS A 294 28.63 21.51 15.87
C LYS A 294 28.76 19.99 16.00
N SER A 295 29.87 19.47 16.53
CA SER A 295 30.09 18.04 16.75
C SER A 295 29.18 17.46 17.86
N GLU A 296 29.00 18.17 18.98
CA GLU A 296 28.09 17.79 20.06
C GLU A 296 26.63 17.74 19.58
N VAL A 297 26.24 18.73 18.80
CA VAL A 297 24.89 18.80 18.23
C VAL A 297 24.70 17.81 17.10
N ALA A 298 25.73 17.54 16.29
CA ALA A 298 25.68 16.49 15.28
C ALA A 298 25.46 15.11 15.90
N GLN A 299 26.12 14.78 17.02
CA GLN A 299 25.87 13.53 17.75
C GLN A 299 24.43 13.47 18.28
N THR A 300 23.92 14.56 18.85
CA THR A 300 22.54 14.61 19.37
C THR A 300 21.50 14.51 18.24
N LEU A 301 21.75 15.17 17.11
CA LEU A 301 20.93 15.12 15.91
C LEU A 301 21.01 13.76 15.21
N GLU A 302 22.15 13.09 15.23
CA GLU A 302 22.29 11.74 14.69
C GLU A 302 21.45 10.75 15.50
N VAL A 303 21.45 10.85 16.83
CA VAL A 303 20.54 10.08 17.70
C VAL A 303 19.08 10.44 17.42
N ALA A 304 18.74 11.72 17.25
CA ALA A 304 17.38 12.15 16.93
C ALA A 304 16.91 11.69 15.54
N ARG A 305 17.81 11.73 14.53
CA ARG A 305 17.58 11.30 13.15
C ARG A 305 17.52 9.80 13.00
N THR A 306 18.32 9.05 13.74
CA THR A 306 18.21 7.58 13.77
C THR A 306 16.86 7.18 14.36
N LEU A 307 16.43 7.82 15.45
CA LEU A 307 15.09 7.62 16.00
C LEU A 307 13.97 8.07 15.04
N ALA A 308 14.13 9.20 14.35
CA ALA A 308 13.17 9.68 13.35
C ALA A 308 13.14 8.78 12.10
N SER A 309 14.29 8.30 11.63
CA SER A 309 14.42 7.39 10.51
C SER A 309 13.84 6.02 10.86
N THR A 310 14.04 5.51 12.09
CA THR A 310 13.31 4.31 12.54
C THR A 310 11.80 4.55 12.59
N LEU A 311 11.36 5.79 12.86
CA LEU A 311 9.94 6.14 12.87
C LEU A 311 9.36 6.31 11.45
N GLU A 312 10.10 6.92 10.52
CA GLU A 312 9.73 7.03 9.10
C GLU A 312 9.77 5.66 8.41
N VAL A 313 10.73 4.81 8.77
CA VAL A 313 10.73 3.39 8.40
C VAL A 313 9.51 2.70 9.00
N SER A 314 9.09 2.99 10.24
CA SER A 314 7.85 2.45 10.80
C SER A 314 6.55 3.06 10.21
N GLU A 315 6.62 4.25 9.61
CA GLU A 315 5.49 4.86 8.87
C GLU A 315 5.35 4.21 7.48
N THR A 316 6.47 3.74 6.91
CA THR A 316 6.50 2.98 5.65
C THR A 316 6.39 1.46 5.85
N VAL A 317 6.70 0.98 7.04
CA VAL A 317 6.61 -0.40 7.52
C VAL A 317 5.83 -0.35 8.83
N VAL A 318 4.51 -0.24 8.72
CA VAL A 318 3.63 -0.28 9.89
C VAL A 318 3.90 -1.58 10.64
N ASP A 319 4.19 -1.49 11.95
CA ASP A 319 4.59 -2.59 12.86
C ASP A 319 4.09 -3.98 12.39
N GLU A 320 5.02 -4.95 12.25
CA GLU A 320 4.84 -6.29 11.63
C GLU A 320 3.74 -7.17 12.26
N GLU A 321 3.16 -6.81 13.40
CA GLU A 321 2.03 -7.52 14.00
C GLU A 321 0.67 -6.86 13.74
N ASP A 322 0.65 -5.65 13.16
CA ASP A 322 -0.52 -4.78 13.12
C ASP A 322 -0.58 -3.95 11.82
N GLU A 323 0.08 -4.44 10.75
CA GLU A 323 0.02 -3.84 9.42
C GLU A 323 -1.47 -3.70 9.04
N PRO A 324 -1.96 -2.49 8.76
CA PRO A 324 -3.37 -2.22 8.55
C PRO A 324 -3.83 -3.08 7.39
N LEU A 325 -4.76 -3.99 7.69
CA LEU A 325 -5.62 -4.57 6.67
C LEU A 325 -6.15 -3.37 5.91
N ASN A 326 -5.66 -3.11 4.70
CA ASN A 326 -6.37 -2.24 3.79
C ASN A 326 -7.64 -3.03 3.50
N PRO A 327 -8.76 -2.68 4.14
CA PRO A 327 -9.97 -3.47 3.95
C PRO A 327 -10.56 -3.15 2.57
N VAL A 328 -10.02 -2.13 1.89
CA VAL A 328 -10.21 -1.85 0.48
C VAL A 328 -9.26 -2.74 -0.32
N ARG A 329 -9.83 -3.38 -1.35
CA ARG A 329 -9.18 -4.23 -2.37
C ARG A 329 -7.66 -4.08 -2.42
N SER A 330 -6.93 -5.17 -2.19
CA SER A 330 -5.47 -5.19 -2.34
C SER A 330 -5.09 -4.59 -3.70
N GLU A 331 -4.17 -3.64 -3.69
CA GLU A 331 -3.67 -2.94 -4.87
C GLU A 331 -2.25 -3.41 -5.21
N PRO A 332 -1.86 -3.40 -6.49
CA PRO A 332 -0.48 -3.69 -6.84
C PRO A 332 0.46 -2.61 -6.28
N ILE A 333 1.61 -3.02 -5.75
CA ILE A 333 2.64 -2.12 -5.25
C ILE A 333 3.29 -1.29 -6.37
N PHE A 334 3.19 -1.76 -7.62
CA PHE A 334 3.70 -1.08 -8.79
C PHE A 334 3.06 -1.62 -10.09
N TRP A 335 2.93 -0.74 -11.09
CA TRP A 335 2.56 -1.06 -12.47
C TRP A 335 3.44 -0.25 -13.43
N ASP A 336 4.09 -0.95 -14.36
CA ASP A 336 5.02 -0.36 -15.32
C ASP A 336 4.35 0.28 -16.54
N GLY A 337 3.13 -0.14 -16.86
CA GLY A 337 2.38 0.30 -18.05
C GLY A 337 2.38 -0.72 -19.19
N ASP A 338 3.22 -1.74 -19.12
CA ASP A 338 3.40 -2.77 -20.16
C ASP A 338 2.57 -4.04 -19.88
N GLY A 339 1.67 -3.97 -18.90
CA GLY A 339 0.81 -5.08 -18.49
C GLY A 339 1.32 -5.83 -17.25
N HIS A 340 2.45 -5.43 -16.68
CA HIS A 340 3.03 -6.07 -15.49
C HIS A 340 2.60 -5.37 -14.20
N ARG A 341 1.90 -6.11 -13.35
CA ARG A 341 1.48 -5.66 -12.03
C ARG A 341 2.27 -6.42 -10.97
N PHE A 342 2.89 -5.68 -10.05
CA PHE A 342 3.69 -6.24 -8.98
C PHE A 342 2.87 -6.22 -7.69
N TRP A 343 2.83 -7.34 -6.99
CA TRP A 343 1.99 -7.57 -5.83
C TRP A 343 2.81 -8.02 -4.64
N LYS A 344 2.42 -7.57 -3.44
CA LYS A 344 2.79 -8.20 -2.18
C LYS A 344 1.50 -8.69 -1.54
N LEU A 345 1.27 -10.00 -1.58
CA LEU A 345 0.05 -10.63 -1.08
C LEU A 345 0.37 -11.32 0.25
N ARG A 346 -0.39 -11.00 1.30
CA ARG A 346 -0.19 -11.58 2.64
C ARG A 346 -0.44 -13.08 2.65
N SER A 347 -1.38 -13.51 1.82
CA SER A 347 -1.82 -14.89 1.72
C SER A 347 -0.81 -15.86 1.08
N TYR A 348 0.20 -15.35 0.35
CA TYR A 348 1.07 -16.19 -0.47
C TYR A 348 2.44 -16.48 0.16
N SER A 349 3.07 -15.54 0.86
CA SER A 349 4.27 -15.82 1.67
C SER A 349 4.65 -14.64 2.57
N SER A 350 5.70 -14.78 3.38
CA SER A 350 6.29 -13.71 4.21
C SER A 350 6.46 -12.38 3.46
N GLU A 351 6.37 -11.26 4.19
CA GLU A 351 6.28 -9.84 3.76
C GLU A 351 7.25 -9.34 2.66
N THR A 352 8.20 -10.16 2.22
CA THR A 352 9.25 -9.79 1.26
C THR A 352 9.07 -10.33 -0.15
N ASP A 353 8.07 -11.18 -0.40
CA ASP A 353 7.94 -11.83 -1.71
C ASP A 353 7.05 -11.00 -2.65
N VAL A 354 7.68 -10.51 -3.73
CA VAL A 354 6.99 -9.81 -4.81
C VAL A 354 6.52 -10.84 -5.84
N LEU A 355 5.22 -10.81 -6.14
CA LEU A 355 4.61 -11.55 -7.23
C LEU A 355 4.46 -10.65 -8.45
N LEU A 356 4.66 -11.22 -9.64
CA LEU A 356 4.33 -10.56 -10.90
C LEU A 356 3.05 -11.17 -11.46
N GLN A 357 2.07 -10.32 -11.74
CA GLN A 357 0.93 -10.63 -12.60
C GLN A 357 1.18 -9.98 -13.96
N ASP A 358 1.31 -10.82 -14.97
CA ASP A 358 1.47 -10.44 -16.37
C ASP A 358 0.13 -10.59 -17.08
N ILE A 359 -0.42 -9.49 -17.57
CA ILE A 359 -1.72 -9.46 -18.23
C ILE A 359 -1.50 -9.36 -19.74
N GLU A 360 -1.60 -10.50 -20.43
CA GLU A 360 -1.51 -10.55 -21.89
C GLU A 360 -2.83 -10.07 -22.53
N GLY A 361 -2.81 -8.89 -23.13
CA GLY A 361 -3.88 -8.36 -23.98
C GLY A 361 -4.56 -7.08 -23.45
N SER A 362 -5.06 -6.23 -24.34
CA SER A 362 -5.68 -4.95 -24.01
C SER A 362 -7.14 -5.04 -23.53
N ASP A 363 -7.77 -6.22 -23.62
CA ASP A 363 -9.17 -6.44 -23.23
C ASP A 363 -9.26 -7.04 -21.82
N LEU A 364 -9.74 -6.24 -20.85
CA LEU A 364 -9.89 -6.64 -19.45
C LEU A 364 -10.83 -7.83 -19.23
N VAL A 365 -11.67 -8.19 -20.22
CA VAL A 365 -12.65 -9.28 -20.09
C VAL A 365 -12.09 -10.63 -20.56
N ALA A 366 -11.09 -10.64 -21.45
CA ALA A 366 -10.53 -11.85 -22.05
C ALA A 366 -9.01 -11.98 -21.92
N ALA A 367 -8.34 -11.02 -21.26
CA ALA A 367 -6.90 -11.05 -21.07
C ALA A 367 -6.47 -12.31 -20.31
N LYS A 368 -5.47 -12.99 -20.83
CA LYS A 368 -4.86 -14.14 -20.16
C LYS A 368 -3.87 -13.59 -19.16
N GLU A 369 -4.17 -13.76 -17.87
CA GLU A 369 -3.21 -13.47 -16.83
C GLU A 369 -2.28 -14.66 -16.59
N LYS A 370 -1.01 -14.36 -16.33
CA LYS A 370 0.01 -15.30 -15.86
C LYS A 370 0.64 -14.74 -14.60
N TRP A 371 0.98 -15.63 -13.68
CA TRP A 371 1.57 -15.25 -12.41
C TRP A 371 2.97 -15.83 -12.30
N TYR A 372 3.90 -15.05 -11.74
CA TYR A 372 5.29 -15.43 -11.56
C TYR A 372 5.78 -15.08 -10.16
N THR A 373 6.70 -15.90 -9.66
CA THR A 373 7.48 -15.65 -8.44
C THR A 373 8.96 -15.50 -8.76
N TYR A 374 9.71 -14.86 -7.87
CA TYR A 374 11.12 -14.61 -8.02
C TYR A 374 11.93 -15.34 -6.95
N SER A 375 13.04 -15.94 -7.39
CA SER A 375 14.04 -16.51 -6.48
C SER A 375 14.70 -15.42 -5.63
N THR A 376 15.32 -15.82 -4.51
CA THR A 376 16.06 -14.90 -3.62
C THR A 376 17.11 -14.05 -4.36
N GLU A 377 17.72 -14.61 -5.41
CA GLU A 377 18.71 -13.91 -6.24
C GLU A 377 18.08 -12.87 -7.18
N GLN A 378 16.85 -13.10 -7.62
CA GLN A 378 16.12 -12.21 -8.53
C GLN A 378 15.43 -11.07 -7.79
N LYS A 379 15.03 -11.25 -6.52
CA LYS A 379 14.31 -10.24 -5.73
C LYS A 379 15.01 -8.87 -5.69
N PRO A 380 16.33 -8.74 -5.45
CA PRO A 380 17.01 -7.44 -5.49
C PRO A 380 16.96 -6.77 -6.87
N ILE A 381 16.95 -7.55 -7.96
CA ILE A 381 16.87 -7.02 -9.33
C ILE A 381 15.49 -6.44 -9.59
N VAL A 382 14.43 -7.14 -9.15
CA VAL A 382 13.04 -6.66 -9.24
C VAL A 382 12.83 -5.40 -8.41
N GLU A 383 13.37 -5.33 -7.20
CA GLU A 383 13.28 -4.12 -6.38
C GLU A 383 14.00 -2.94 -7.04
N LYS A 384 15.17 -3.19 -7.63
CA LYS A 384 15.92 -2.17 -8.39
C LYS A 384 15.15 -1.72 -9.64
N TYR A 385 14.49 -2.65 -10.33
CA TYR A 385 13.60 -2.36 -11.47
C TYR A 385 12.44 -1.47 -11.03
N ILE A 386 11.67 -1.84 -10.01
CA ILE A 386 10.55 -1.03 -9.50
C ILE A 386 11.04 0.36 -9.08
N SER A 387 12.21 0.43 -8.42
CA SER A 387 12.82 1.68 -7.96
C SER A 387 13.22 2.61 -9.12
N SER A 388 13.75 2.09 -10.23
CA SER A 388 14.15 2.94 -11.36
C SER A 388 12.95 3.67 -11.99
N PHE A 389 11.79 3.02 -12.07
CA PHE A 389 10.57 3.67 -12.57
C PHE A 389 10.03 4.73 -11.59
N ARG A 390 10.14 4.50 -10.28
CA ARG A 390 9.73 5.48 -9.26
C ARG A 390 10.60 6.74 -9.29
N MET A 391 11.88 6.60 -9.61
CA MET A 391 12.82 7.74 -9.72
C MET A 391 12.64 8.54 -11.01
N GLN A 392 12.21 7.92 -12.11
CA GLN A 392 11.94 8.61 -13.38
C GLN A 392 10.61 9.40 -13.39
N ARG A 393 9.72 9.18 -12.41
CA ARG A 393 8.42 9.86 -12.28
C ARG A 393 8.42 11.06 -11.30
N LYS A 394 9.55 11.38 -10.66
CA LYS A 394 9.75 12.62 -9.89
C LYS A 394 10.40 13.68 -10.75
#